data_AF-A0A293LUG1-F1
#
_entry.id   AF-A0A293LUG1-F1
#
_cell.length_a   1.000
_cell.length_b   1.000
_cell.length_c   1.000
_cell.angle_alpha   90.00
_cell.angle_beta   90.00
_cell.angle_gamma   90.00
#
_symmetry.space_group_name_H-M   'P 1'
#
loop_
_entity.id
_entity.type
_entity.pdbx_description
1 polymer ?
#
loop_
_entity_poly.entity_id
_entity_poly.type
_entity_poly.pdbx_seq_one_letter_code
_entity_poly.pdbx_strand_id
1 'polypeptide(L)'
;MGRLCARGEKTTAKTLLIETLQQLQEKRFTFSQFFSRCGLFCFLWVVTNYALVHSLRILDTTDVLALYASSVSFVYLLSWVILHEQFVGIRIVAVILCNTGIALLAYMDGVTRTITLGGVVLAAGAAAGSGVYKVTFKKLIGDVSFGQLSLFFTLIGFLNLLLMWPIFLALYLLRVEVIVWSETPWAVLGGAGLLSLLSNLLGNFGIVWTFEIFLTLGLAFAVPISAIVDVYIYAVVFEGMKLAGILLILIGFMLVLLPEDWPDYLTLLLRYRRTNRRKKTAKKPQDGTTGGHRSRLRTPSGRIK
;
A
#
# COMPACT_ATOMS: atom_id res chain seq x y z
N MET A 1 -22.15 19.80 -40.08
CA MET A 1 -21.60 19.56 -38.74
C MET A 1 -20.68 18.33 -38.76
N GLY A 2 -19.37 18.46 -39.00
CA GLY A 2 -18.51 17.26 -39.02
C GLY A 2 -17.01 17.43 -39.30
N ARG A 3 -16.44 18.64 -39.33
CA ARG A 3 -15.00 18.81 -39.64
C ARG A 3 -14.23 19.81 -38.77
N LEU A 4 -14.75 20.21 -37.60
CA LEU A 4 -14.08 21.21 -36.76
C LEU A 4 -13.59 20.69 -35.38
N CYS A 5 -13.99 19.49 -34.92
CA CYS A 5 -13.53 18.99 -33.61
C CYS A 5 -12.13 18.35 -33.59
N ALA A 6 -11.53 17.99 -34.73
CA ALA A 6 -10.25 17.26 -34.73
C ALA A 6 -8.98 18.16 -34.74
N ARG A 7 -9.14 19.50 -34.80
CA ARG A 7 -8.01 20.44 -34.96
C ARG A 7 -7.66 21.21 -33.67
N GLY A 8 -8.51 21.16 -32.65
CA GLY A 8 -8.28 21.82 -31.36
C GLY A 8 -7.33 21.06 -30.43
N GLU A 9 -7.40 19.73 -30.39
CA GLU A 9 -6.70 18.91 -29.38
C GLU A 9 -5.19 18.78 -29.64
N LYS A 10 -4.79 18.70 -30.92
CA LYS A 10 -3.38 18.64 -31.32
C LYS A 10 -2.62 19.95 -31.07
N THR A 11 -3.34 21.07 -31.03
CA THR A 11 -2.74 22.38 -30.79
C THR A 11 -2.47 22.54 -29.30
N THR A 12 -3.42 22.17 -28.44
CA THR A 12 -3.25 22.20 -26.97
C THR A 12 -2.10 21.32 -26.48
N ALA A 13 -1.96 20.08 -26.98
CA ALA A 13 -0.87 19.20 -26.56
C ALA A 13 0.51 19.73 -26.97
N LYS A 14 0.63 20.30 -28.18
CA LYS A 14 1.87 20.91 -28.67
C LYS A 14 2.20 22.18 -27.90
N THR A 15 1.22 23.03 -27.63
CA THR A 15 1.43 24.26 -26.85
C THR A 15 1.77 23.93 -25.41
N LEU A 16 1.12 22.94 -24.79
CA LEU A 16 1.47 22.45 -23.45
C LEU A 16 2.86 21.80 -23.41
N LEU A 17 3.25 21.06 -24.44
CA LEU A 17 4.62 20.53 -24.58
C LEU A 17 5.66 21.64 -24.72
N ILE A 18 5.33 22.71 -25.46
CA ILE A 18 6.21 23.87 -25.63
C ILE A 18 6.28 24.69 -24.34
N GLU A 19 5.16 24.91 -23.64
CA GLU A 19 5.10 25.57 -22.33
C GLU A 19 5.86 24.78 -21.26
N THR A 20 5.71 23.47 -21.24
CA THR A 20 6.44 22.60 -20.30
C THR A 20 7.92 22.52 -20.63
N LEU A 21 8.30 22.52 -21.92
CA LEU A 21 9.69 22.63 -22.37
C LEU A 21 10.28 24.00 -22.01
N GLN A 22 9.54 25.09 -22.18
CA GLN A 22 9.97 26.43 -21.78
C GLN A 22 10.09 26.56 -20.26
N GLN A 23 9.16 25.99 -19.48
CA GLN A 23 9.27 25.92 -18.02
C GLN A 23 10.44 25.03 -17.54
N LEU A 24 10.74 23.94 -18.26
CA LEU A 24 11.93 23.12 -18.06
C LEU A 24 13.21 23.88 -18.41
N GLN A 25 13.15 24.82 -19.35
CA GLN A 25 14.27 25.66 -19.74
C GLN A 25 14.51 26.83 -18.76
N GLU A 26 13.45 27.39 -18.17
CA GLU A 26 13.53 28.46 -17.17
C GLU A 26 14.00 27.96 -15.80
N LYS A 27 13.59 26.76 -15.38
CA LYS A 27 14.19 26.08 -14.23
C LYS A 27 15.47 25.38 -14.68
N ARG A 28 16.59 26.10 -14.61
CA ARG A 28 17.97 25.63 -14.84
C ARG A 28 18.43 24.54 -13.85
N PHE A 29 17.62 23.52 -13.57
CA PHE A 29 18.10 22.22 -13.12
C PHE A 29 18.81 21.59 -14.31
N THR A 30 20.10 21.33 -14.17
CA THR A 30 20.93 20.69 -15.20
C THR A 30 20.18 19.49 -15.79
N PHE A 31 19.75 19.55 -17.06
CA PHE A 31 19.03 18.46 -17.75
C PHE A 31 19.73 17.10 -17.56
N SER A 32 21.06 17.09 -17.48
CA SER A 32 21.86 15.92 -17.15
C SER A 32 21.62 15.37 -15.73
N GLN A 33 21.40 16.21 -14.71
CA GLN A 33 21.03 15.77 -13.36
C GLN A 33 19.61 15.21 -13.31
N PHE A 34 18.66 15.82 -14.03
CA PHE A 34 17.30 15.29 -14.14
C PHE A 34 17.30 13.93 -14.84
N PHE A 35 17.98 13.83 -15.99
CA PHE A 35 18.13 12.59 -16.73
C PHE A 35 18.86 11.50 -15.92
N SER A 36 19.93 11.86 -15.20
CA SER A 36 20.65 10.95 -14.30
C SER A 36 19.76 10.43 -13.16
N ARG A 37 18.94 11.30 -12.55
CA ARG A 37 17.96 10.89 -11.55
C ARG A 37 16.90 9.98 -12.15
N CYS A 38 16.33 10.32 -13.30
CA CYS A 38 15.38 9.46 -14.01
C CYS A 38 15.98 8.09 -14.36
N GLY A 39 17.26 8.05 -14.77
CA GLY A 39 18.00 6.82 -15.02
C GLY A 39 18.16 5.96 -13.76
N LEU A 40 18.52 6.57 -12.63
CA LEU A 40 18.59 5.86 -11.34
C LEU A 40 17.23 5.32 -10.90
N PHE A 41 16.15 6.10 -11.08
CA PHE A 41 14.79 5.65 -10.81
C PHE A 41 14.38 4.48 -11.67
N CYS A 42 14.67 4.53 -12.96
CA CYS A 42 14.41 3.46 -13.90
C CYS A 42 15.20 2.20 -13.53
N PHE A 43 16.48 2.33 -13.22
CA PHE A 43 17.32 1.23 -12.77
C PHE A 43 16.77 0.58 -11.49
N LEU A 44 16.42 1.38 -10.48
CA LEU A 44 15.83 0.90 -9.23
C LEU A 44 14.52 0.15 -9.47
N TRP A 45 13.67 0.68 -10.35
CA TRP A 45 12.40 0.06 -10.74
C TRP A 45 12.62 -1.31 -11.41
N VAL A 46 13.57 -1.39 -12.36
CA VAL A 46 13.92 -2.62 -13.06
C VAL A 46 14.48 -3.66 -12.10
N VAL A 47 15.44 -3.28 -11.26
CA VAL A 47 16.05 -4.19 -10.27
C VAL A 47 14.99 -4.72 -9.30
N THR A 48 14.09 -3.85 -8.85
CA THR A 48 12.99 -4.23 -7.95
C THR A 48 12.05 -5.26 -8.60
N ASN A 49 11.62 -5.01 -9.84
CA ASN A 49 10.75 -5.94 -10.57
C ASN A 49 11.46 -7.26 -10.87
N TYR A 50 12.74 -7.21 -11.25
CA TYR A 50 13.54 -8.41 -11.49
C TYR A 50 13.68 -9.25 -10.21
N ALA A 51 14.01 -8.62 -9.09
CA ALA A 51 14.10 -9.30 -7.80
C ALA A 51 12.75 -9.92 -7.38
N LEU A 52 11.63 -9.24 -7.64
CA LEU A 52 10.29 -9.75 -7.36
C LEU A 52 9.95 -10.97 -8.24
N VAL A 53 10.18 -10.90 -9.55
CA VAL A 53 9.95 -12.03 -10.47
C VAL A 53 10.86 -13.21 -10.13
N HIS A 54 12.13 -12.94 -9.80
CA HIS A 54 13.06 -13.97 -9.37
C HIS A 54 12.64 -14.61 -8.05
N SER A 55 12.04 -13.85 -7.13
CA SER A 55 11.50 -14.41 -5.89
C SER A 55 10.29 -15.32 -6.12
N LEU A 56 9.40 -14.99 -7.07
CA LEU A 56 8.27 -15.84 -7.49
C LEU A 56 8.69 -17.19 -8.09
N ARG A 57 9.94 -17.32 -8.54
CA ARG A 57 10.49 -18.59 -9.02
C ARG A 57 10.89 -19.53 -7.87
N ILE A 58 11.14 -18.98 -6.68
CA ILE A 58 11.68 -19.72 -5.53
C ILE A 58 10.61 -19.91 -4.44
N LEU A 59 9.72 -18.93 -4.26
CA LEU A 59 8.67 -18.90 -3.24
C LEU A 59 7.28 -18.98 -3.87
N ASP A 60 6.32 -19.41 -3.05
CA ASP A 60 4.90 -19.39 -3.40
C ASP A 60 4.36 -17.96 -3.55
N THR A 61 3.29 -17.82 -4.33
CA THR A 61 2.71 -16.50 -4.65
C THR A 61 2.22 -15.76 -3.42
N THR A 62 1.62 -16.48 -2.46
CA THR A 62 1.18 -15.91 -1.17
C THR A 62 2.32 -15.30 -0.38
N ASP A 63 3.48 -15.97 -0.32
CA ASP A 63 4.62 -15.53 0.50
C ASP A 63 5.29 -14.31 -0.10
N VAL A 64 5.49 -14.31 -1.43
CA VAL A 64 6.05 -13.16 -2.13
C VAL A 64 5.13 -11.95 -1.98
N LEU A 65 3.82 -12.14 -2.07
CA LEU A 65 2.86 -11.05 -1.93
C LEU A 65 2.80 -10.51 -0.50
N ALA A 66 2.87 -11.39 0.50
CA ALA A 66 2.99 -10.99 1.90
C ALA A 66 4.30 -10.23 2.17
N LEU A 67 5.42 -10.70 1.64
CA LEU A 67 6.71 -10.00 1.71
C LEU A 67 6.65 -8.66 0.99
N TYR A 68 6.04 -8.59 -0.18
CA TYR A 68 5.83 -7.33 -0.91
C TYR A 68 4.92 -6.36 -0.13
N ALA A 69 3.99 -6.89 0.67
CA ALA A 69 3.15 -6.11 1.57
C ALA A 69 3.97 -5.29 2.61
N SER A 70 5.17 -5.75 2.99
CA SER A 70 6.09 -4.99 3.85
C SER A 70 6.60 -3.70 3.21
N SER A 71 6.43 -3.51 1.89
CA SER A 71 6.75 -2.25 1.20
C SER A 71 6.03 -1.06 1.85
N VAL A 72 4.81 -1.25 2.35
CA VAL A 72 4.05 -0.20 3.06
C VAL A 72 4.73 0.22 4.36
N SER A 73 5.35 -0.73 5.07
CA SER A 73 6.15 -0.46 6.26
C SER A 73 7.42 0.33 5.93
N PHE A 74 8.13 -0.06 4.86
CA PHE A 74 9.31 0.68 4.40
C PHE A 74 8.96 2.09 3.94
N VAL A 75 7.86 2.27 3.20
CA VAL A 75 7.35 3.59 2.82
C VAL A 75 7.08 4.43 4.06
N TYR A 76 6.43 3.87 5.07
CA TYR A 76 6.12 4.61 6.30
C TYR A 76 7.39 5.07 7.05
N LEU A 77 8.35 4.15 7.25
CA LEU A 77 9.62 4.47 7.91
C LEU A 77 10.43 5.49 7.10
N LEU A 78 10.51 5.33 5.78
CA LEU A 78 11.24 6.24 4.91
C LEU A 78 10.55 7.61 4.80
N SER A 79 9.22 7.67 4.76
CA SER A 79 8.49 8.94 4.80
C SER A 79 8.76 9.71 6.09
N TRP A 80 8.83 9.01 7.23
CA TRP A 80 9.20 9.65 8.50
C TRP A 80 10.64 10.20 8.47
N VAL A 81 11.61 9.42 8.02
CA VAL A 81 13.03 9.83 8.01
C VAL A 81 13.34 10.89 6.95
N ILE A 82 12.80 10.74 5.74
CA ILE A 82 13.18 11.52 4.56
C ILE A 82 12.28 12.74 4.34
N LEU A 83 10.99 12.61 4.65
CA LEU A 83 9.96 13.62 4.39
C LEU A 83 9.51 14.34 5.68
N HIS A 84 9.96 13.88 6.86
CA HIS A 84 9.63 14.45 8.17
C HIS A 84 8.13 14.58 8.43
N GLU A 85 7.33 13.65 7.91
CA GLU A 85 5.89 13.59 8.19
C GLU A 85 5.61 13.27 9.67
N GLN A 86 4.45 13.71 10.17
CA GLN A 86 4.12 13.57 11.59
C GLN A 86 3.97 12.10 12.02
N PHE A 87 4.49 11.83 13.20
CA PHE A 87 4.54 10.49 13.77
C PHE A 87 3.20 10.14 14.40
N VAL A 88 2.53 9.10 13.88
CA VAL A 88 1.28 8.58 14.44
C VAL A 88 1.59 7.25 15.11
N GLY A 89 1.65 7.23 16.45
CA GLY A 89 2.13 6.07 17.21
C GLY A 89 1.38 4.76 16.90
N ILE A 90 0.08 4.81 16.59
CA ILE A 90 -0.71 3.62 16.26
C ILE A 90 -0.28 2.96 14.93
N ARG A 91 0.21 3.74 13.96
CA ARG A 91 0.69 3.21 12.68
C ARG A 91 1.94 2.35 12.85
N ILE A 92 2.75 2.62 13.87
CA ILE A 92 3.95 1.81 14.16
C ILE A 92 3.56 0.48 14.75
N VAL A 93 2.59 0.47 15.67
CA VAL A 93 2.02 -0.79 16.18
C VAL A 93 1.47 -1.60 15.01
N ALA A 94 0.78 -0.97 14.06
CA ALA A 94 0.27 -1.62 12.85
C ALA A 94 1.38 -2.21 11.97
N VAL A 95 2.45 -1.45 11.75
CA VAL A 95 3.63 -1.89 10.97
C VAL A 95 4.34 -3.05 11.66
N ILE A 96 4.55 -3.00 12.97
CA ILE A 96 5.17 -4.09 13.73
C ILE A 96 4.29 -5.34 13.66
N LEU A 97 2.98 -5.18 13.82
CA LEU A 97 2.03 -6.30 13.74
C LEU A 97 2.03 -6.94 12.35
N CYS A 98 2.02 -6.13 11.30
CA CYS A 98 2.09 -6.60 9.91
C CYS A 98 3.41 -7.34 9.64
N ASN A 99 4.55 -6.75 9.98
CA ASN A 99 5.86 -7.40 9.82
C ASN A 99 5.99 -8.69 10.64
N THR A 100 5.39 -8.73 11.83
CA THR A 100 5.34 -9.95 12.65
C THR A 100 4.52 -11.03 11.95
N GLY A 101 3.37 -10.68 11.36
CA GLY A 101 2.56 -11.61 10.58
C GLY A 101 3.29 -12.15 9.35
N ILE A 102 4.02 -11.28 8.63
CA ILE A 102 4.85 -11.66 7.47
C ILE A 102 5.99 -12.58 7.91
N ALA A 103 6.69 -12.27 8.99
CA ALA A 103 7.76 -13.09 9.53
C ALA A 103 7.27 -14.47 10.00
N LEU A 104 6.09 -14.53 10.63
CA LEU A 104 5.47 -15.78 11.06
C LEU A 104 5.04 -16.63 9.87
N LEU A 105 4.47 -16.00 8.83
CA LEU A 105 4.11 -16.66 7.58
C LEU A 105 5.37 -17.26 6.91
N ALA A 106 6.39 -16.44 6.70
CA ALA A 106 7.67 -16.89 6.14
C ALA A 106 8.33 -18.00 6.97
N TYR A 107 8.28 -17.93 8.30
CA TYR A 107 8.82 -18.98 9.16
C TYR A 107 8.07 -20.32 9.01
N MET A 108 6.74 -20.27 8.83
CA MET A 108 5.89 -21.44 8.65
C MET A 108 6.07 -22.11 7.28
N ASP A 109 6.37 -21.34 6.25
CA ASP A 109 6.63 -21.87 4.91
C ASP A 109 8.04 -22.47 4.73
N GLY A 110 8.73 -22.76 5.84
CA GLY A 110 9.94 -23.58 5.83
C GLY A 110 11.17 -22.84 5.31
N VAL A 111 11.27 -21.53 5.62
CA VAL A 111 12.45 -20.68 5.35
C VAL A 111 13.74 -21.17 6.05
N THR A 112 13.73 -22.31 6.73
CA THR A 112 14.93 -23.00 7.23
C THR A 112 15.81 -23.62 6.12
N ARG A 113 15.38 -23.65 4.86
CA ARG A 113 16.22 -24.08 3.72
C ARG A 113 17.01 -22.88 3.15
N THR A 114 18.31 -23.07 2.91
CA THR A 114 19.23 -22.01 2.43
C THR A 114 18.78 -21.35 1.12
N ILE A 115 18.09 -22.08 0.25
CA ILE A 115 17.58 -21.60 -1.04
C ILE A 115 16.35 -20.68 -0.86
N THR A 116 15.45 -20.99 0.08
CA THR A 116 14.24 -20.20 0.33
C THR A 116 14.57 -18.90 1.07
N LEU A 117 15.60 -18.89 1.94
CA LEU A 117 16.15 -17.66 2.54
C LEU A 117 16.56 -16.63 1.49
N GLY A 118 17.24 -17.06 0.42
CA GLY A 118 17.65 -16.17 -0.67
C GLY A 118 16.45 -15.50 -1.33
N GLY A 119 15.38 -16.25 -1.57
CA GLY A 119 14.14 -15.71 -2.12
C GLY A 119 13.40 -14.75 -1.19
N VAL A 120 13.39 -15.01 0.13
CA VAL A 120 12.83 -14.08 1.14
C VAL A 120 13.61 -12.76 1.15
N VAL A 121 14.94 -12.81 1.17
CA VAL A 121 15.79 -11.61 1.16
C VAL A 121 15.62 -10.84 -0.15
N LEU A 122 15.51 -11.52 -1.29
CA LEU A 122 15.23 -10.90 -2.58
C LEU A 122 13.85 -10.22 -2.59
N ALA A 123 12.80 -10.87 -2.10
CA ALA A 123 11.45 -10.31 -2.02
C ALA A 123 11.38 -9.12 -1.04
N ALA A 124 12.01 -9.23 0.14
CA ALA A 124 12.12 -8.14 1.10
C ALA A 124 12.94 -6.96 0.53
N GLY A 125 14.01 -7.26 -0.21
CA GLY A 125 14.79 -6.27 -0.94
C GLY A 125 13.97 -5.58 -2.03
N ALA A 126 13.13 -6.31 -2.76
CA ALA A 126 12.18 -5.74 -3.72
C ALA A 126 11.12 -4.86 -3.03
N ALA A 127 10.60 -5.29 -1.88
CA ALA A 127 9.67 -4.49 -1.08
C ALA A 127 10.30 -3.18 -0.60
N ALA A 128 11.55 -3.24 -0.12
CA ALA A 128 12.33 -2.07 0.26
C ALA A 128 12.63 -1.16 -0.95
N GLY A 129 13.02 -1.73 -2.08
CA GLY A 129 13.25 -1.01 -3.35
C GLY A 129 12.01 -0.27 -3.85
N SER A 130 10.85 -0.93 -3.80
CA SER A 130 9.54 -0.31 -4.10
C SER A 130 9.21 0.83 -3.13
N GLY A 131 9.53 0.67 -1.84
CA GLY A 131 9.36 1.72 -0.85
C GLY A 131 10.26 2.94 -1.08
N VAL A 132 11.54 2.71 -1.38
CA VAL A 132 12.49 3.76 -1.76
C VAL A 132 12.01 4.48 -3.02
N TYR A 133 11.58 3.73 -4.04
CA TYR A 133 11.01 4.30 -5.26
C TYR A 133 9.84 5.23 -4.93
N LYS A 134 8.86 4.77 -4.16
CA LYS A 134 7.66 5.54 -3.82
C LYS A 134 7.96 6.79 -2.99
N VAL A 135 8.82 6.70 -1.98
CA VAL A 135 9.17 7.87 -1.13
C VAL A 135 10.02 8.88 -1.87
N THR A 136 10.99 8.42 -2.67
CA THR A 136 11.80 9.32 -3.49
C THR A 136 10.95 9.98 -4.56
N PHE A 137 9.99 9.25 -5.14
CA PHE A 137 8.99 9.77 -6.07
C PHE A 137 8.14 10.85 -5.41
N LYS A 138 7.58 10.59 -4.22
CA LYS A 138 6.82 11.57 -3.43
C LYS A 138 7.63 12.84 -3.12
N LYS A 139 8.91 12.67 -2.74
CA LYS A 139 9.83 13.78 -2.47
C LYS A 139 10.18 14.59 -3.71
N LEU A 140 10.35 13.93 -4.86
CA LEU A 140 10.75 14.59 -6.10
C LEU A 140 9.59 15.37 -6.73
N ILE A 141 8.37 14.86 -6.58
CA ILE A 141 7.18 15.41 -7.23
C ILE A 141 6.67 16.66 -6.51
N GLY A 142 6.34 16.62 -5.21
CA GLY A 142 5.82 17.82 -4.52
C GLY A 142 4.72 18.56 -5.33
N ASP A 143 4.66 19.89 -5.21
CA ASP A 143 3.73 20.76 -5.97
C ASP A 143 4.17 20.96 -7.44
N VAL A 144 4.32 19.89 -8.22
CA VAL A 144 4.51 19.97 -9.67
C VAL A 144 3.18 19.87 -10.42
N SER A 145 3.10 20.57 -11.56
CA SER A 145 1.91 20.54 -12.41
C SER A 145 1.69 19.14 -13.01
N PHE A 146 0.43 18.78 -13.27
CA PHE A 146 0.06 17.50 -13.88
C PHE A 146 0.78 17.24 -15.22
N GLY A 147 1.06 18.31 -15.98
CA GLY A 147 1.83 18.21 -17.23
C GLY A 147 3.28 17.76 -17.02
N GLN A 148 3.97 18.28 -15.99
CA GLN A 148 5.34 17.87 -15.66
C GLN A 148 5.40 16.42 -15.17
N LEU A 149 4.39 15.99 -14.41
CA LEU A 149 4.26 14.61 -13.95
C LEU A 149 4.11 13.63 -15.13
N SER A 150 3.24 13.96 -16.09
CA SER A 150 3.03 13.14 -17.30
C SER A 150 4.31 13.01 -18.14
N LEU A 151 5.07 14.10 -18.29
CA LEU A 151 6.35 14.08 -18.99
C LEU A 151 7.40 13.24 -18.27
N PHE A 152 7.47 13.33 -16.94
CA PHE A 152 8.37 12.53 -16.13
C PHE A 152 8.08 11.03 -16.30
N PHE A 153 6.82 10.62 -16.22
CA PHE A 153 6.42 9.23 -16.44
C PHE A 153 6.69 8.76 -17.88
N THR A 154 6.43 9.61 -18.87
CA THR A 154 6.70 9.28 -20.28
C THR A 154 8.20 9.11 -20.53
N LEU A 155 9.03 9.97 -19.95
CA LEU A 155 10.48 9.89 -20.04
C LEU A 155 11.03 8.65 -19.31
N ILE A 156 10.49 8.32 -18.13
CA ILE A 156 10.84 7.08 -17.42
C ILE A 156 10.45 5.86 -18.26
N GLY A 157 9.25 5.84 -18.83
CA GLY A 157 8.81 4.75 -19.70
C GLY A 157 9.70 4.58 -20.93
N PHE A 158 10.07 5.69 -21.57
CA PHE A 158 11.00 5.70 -22.70
C PHE A 158 12.41 5.23 -22.30
N LEU A 159 12.93 5.71 -21.16
CA LEU A 159 14.22 5.28 -20.63
C LEU A 159 14.18 3.80 -20.25
N ASN A 160 13.07 3.30 -19.71
CA ASN A 160 12.91 1.90 -19.39
C ASN A 160 12.93 1.03 -20.65
N LEU A 161 12.27 1.46 -21.73
CA LEU A 161 12.35 0.78 -23.02
C LEU A 161 13.80 0.74 -23.56
N LEU A 162 14.53 1.85 -23.42
CA LEU A 162 15.93 1.96 -23.85
C LEU A 162 16.92 1.21 -22.94
N LEU A 163 16.65 1.12 -21.64
CA LEU A 163 17.52 0.46 -20.65
C LEU A 163 17.20 -1.02 -20.46
N MET A 164 16.03 -1.49 -20.89
CA MET A 164 15.64 -2.91 -20.85
C MET A 164 16.31 -3.73 -21.95
N TRP A 165 16.49 -3.16 -23.15
CA TRP A 165 17.12 -3.84 -24.30
C TRP A 165 18.52 -4.44 -23.99
N PRO A 166 19.47 -3.70 -23.37
CA PRO A 166 20.81 -4.20 -23.09
C PRO A 166 20.82 -5.16 -21.90
N ILE A 167 19.88 -5.03 -20.96
CA ILE A 167 19.73 -5.97 -19.85
C ILE A 167 19.27 -7.34 -20.38
N PHE A 168 18.25 -7.35 -21.25
CA PHE A 168 17.81 -8.58 -21.91
C PHE A 168 18.93 -9.21 -22.75
N LEU A 169 19.68 -8.39 -23.49
CA LEU A 169 20.82 -8.85 -24.29
C LEU A 169 21.96 -9.39 -23.41
N ALA A 170 22.24 -8.74 -22.28
CA ALA A 170 23.25 -9.18 -21.32
C ALA A 170 22.85 -10.53 -20.69
N LEU A 171 21.61 -10.68 -20.23
CA LEU A 171 21.08 -11.92 -19.67
C LEU A 171 21.15 -13.10 -20.67
N TYR A 172 20.86 -12.82 -21.94
CA TYR A 172 20.99 -13.79 -23.02
C TYR A 172 22.46 -14.21 -23.26
N LEU A 173 23.37 -13.23 -23.33
CA LEU A 173 24.82 -13.48 -23.53
C LEU A 173 25.47 -14.18 -22.33
N LEU A 174 25.03 -13.89 -21.11
CA LEU A 174 25.47 -14.52 -19.87
C LEU A 174 24.94 -15.96 -19.72
N ARG A 175 24.09 -16.46 -20.64
CA ARG A 175 23.43 -17.79 -20.60
C ARG A 175 22.69 -18.09 -19.29
N VAL A 176 22.33 -17.06 -18.53
CA VAL A 176 21.54 -17.21 -17.29
C VAL A 176 20.10 -17.62 -17.63
N GLU A 177 19.60 -17.23 -18.81
CA GLU A 177 18.29 -17.60 -19.33
C GLU A 177 18.41 -18.22 -20.73
N VAL A 178 18.23 -19.54 -20.82
CA VAL A 178 18.19 -20.26 -22.11
C VAL A 178 16.78 -20.12 -22.69
N ILE A 179 16.59 -19.17 -23.60
CA ILE A 179 15.30 -18.95 -24.27
C ILE A 179 15.16 -19.94 -25.43
N VAL A 180 14.33 -20.95 -25.23
CA VAL A 180 13.90 -21.86 -26.29
C VAL A 180 12.65 -21.28 -26.94
N TRP A 181 12.84 -20.54 -28.03
CA TRP A 181 11.80 -19.80 -28.76
C TRP A 181 10.61 -20.67 -29.23
N SER A 182 10.81 -21.99 -29.35
CA SER A 182 9.79 -22.95 -29.80
C SER A 182 8.81 -23.40 -28.71
N GLU A 183 9.18 -23.31 -27.43
CA GLU A 183 8.32 -23.74 -26.30
C GLU A 183 7.82 -22.58 -25.44
N THR A 184 8.09 -21.34 -25.86
CA THR A 184 7.74 -20.17 -25.06
C THR A 184 6.23 -19.89 -25.16
N PRO A 185 5.46 -19.87 -24.05
CA PRO A 185 4.02 -19.61 -24.11
C PRO A 185 3.75 -18.11 -24.30
N TRP A 186 3.86 -17.64 -25.55
CA TRP A 186 3.68 -16.23 -25.94
C TRP A 186 2.37 -15.62 -25.45
N ALA A 187 1.28 -16.40 -25.43
CA ALA A 187 -0.02 -15.95 -24.95
C ALA A 187 -0.03 -15.66 -23.44
N VAL A 188 0.61 -16.53 -22.64
CA VAL A 188 0.70 -16.36 -21.18
C VAL A 188 1.63 -15.21 -20.83
N LEU A 189 2.75 -15.09 -21.54
CA LEU A 189 3.67 -13.95 -21.39
C LEU A 189 3.01 -12.63 -21.79
N GLY A 190 2.27 -12.60 -22.90
CA GLY A 190 1.51 -11.44 -23.33
C GLY A 190 0.43 -11.05 -22.31
N GLY A 191 -0.28 -12.04 -21.75
CA GLY A 191 -1.26 -11.83 -20.69
C GLY A 191 -0.64 -11.29 -19.41
N ALA A 192 0.47 -11.87 -18.95
CA ALA A 192 1.21 -11.41 -17.78
C ALA A 192 1.77 -9.99 -17.97
N GLY A 193 2.30 -9.69 -19.16
CA GLY A 193 2.75 -8.37 -19.55
C GLY A 193 1.62 -7.34 -19.53
N LEU A 194 0.45 -7.67 -20.11
CA LEU A 194 -0.72 -6.81 -20.09
C LEU A 194 -1.22 -6.55 -18.65
N LEU A 195 -1.27 -7.59 -17.80
CA LEU A 195 -1.65 -7.44 -16.39
C LEU A 195 -0.65 -6.57 -15.63
N SER A 196 0.65 -6.76 -15.87
CA SER A 196 1.70 -5.95 -15.25
C SER A 196 1.60 -4.48 -15.69
N LEU A 197 1.38 -4.22 -16.99
CA LEU A 197 1.15 -2.88 -17.51
C LEU A 197 -0.08 -2.24 -16.88
N LEU A 198 -1.19 -2.98 -16.78
CA LEU A 198 -2.42 -2.50 -16.16
C LEU A 198 -2.20 -2.19 -14.68
N SER A 199 -1.54 -3.09 -13.94
CA SER A 199 -1.18 -2.88 -12.53
C SER A 199 -0.33 -1.62 -12.33
N ASN A 200 0.69 -1.41 -13.17
CA ASN A 200 1.54 -0.22 -13.12
C ASN A 200 0.78 1.06 -13.46
N LEU A 201 -0.14 0.99 -14.43
CA LEU A 201 -0.99 2.10 -14.81
C LEU A 201 -1.93 2.49 -13.67
N LEU A 202 -2.58 1.50 -13.03
CA LEU A 202 -3.42 1.71 -11.85
C LEU A 202 -2.63 2.21 -10.65
N GLY A 203 -1.39 1.74 -10.46
CA GLY A 203 -0.51 2.23 -9.40
C GLY A 203 -0.16 3.70 -9.57
N ASN A 204 0.21 4.10 -10.80
CA ASN A 204 0.57 5.49 -11.11
C ASN A 204 -0.64 6.43 -11.12
N PHE A 205 -1.75 6.04 -11.76
CA PHE A 205 -2.98 6.82 -11.69
C PHE A 205 -3.60 6.80 -10.31
N GLY A 206 -3.41 5.74 -9.53
CA GLY A 206 -3.97 5.63 -8.19
C GLY A 206 -3.39 6.64 -7.20
N ILE A 207 -2.20 7.19 -7.48
CA ILE A 207 -1.64 8.30 -6.71
C ILE A 207 -2.31 9.63 -7.08
N VAL A 208 -2.79 9.77 -8.32
CA VAL A 208 -3.32 11.02 -8.87
C VAL A 208 -4.85 11.10 -8.76
N TRP A 209 -5.55 9.98 -8.98
CA TRP A 209 -7.00 9.90 -9.13
C TRP A 209 -7.71 9.27 -7.94
N THR A 210 -7.10 8.31 -7.25
CA THR A 210 -7.70 7.66 -6.08
C THR A 210 -7.01 8.08 -4.78
N PHE A 211 -7.66 7.84 -3.65
CA PHE A 211 -7.00 7.95 -2.36
C PHE A 211 -5.96 6.84 -2.26
N GLU A 212 -4.72 7.17 -1.85
CA GLU A 212 -3.62 6.23 -1.61
C GLU A 212 -4.03 5.01 -0.75
N ILE A 213 -5.04 5.21 0.10
CA ILE A 213 -5.73 4.21 0.92
C ILE A 213 -6.24 3.02 0.07
N PHE A 214 -6.79 3.26 -1.12
CA PHE A 214 -7.30 2.19 -2.00
C PHE A 214 -6.20 1.28 -2.53
N LEU A 215 -5.02 1.83 -2.85
CA LEU A 215 -3.87 1.03 -3.27
C LEU A 215 -3.38 0.13 -2.13
N THR A 216 -3.32 0.67 -0.91
CA THR A 216 -2.95 -0.13 0.27
C THR A 216 -4.01 -1.17 0.62
N LEU A 217 -5.30 -0.87 0.40
CA LEU A 217 -6.40 -1.80 0.62
C LEU A 217 -6.37 -2.94 -0.41
N GLY A 218 -6.08 -2.63 -1.67
CA GLY A 218 -5.89 -3.63 -2.71
C GLY A 218 -4.79 -4.62 -2.35
N LEU A 219 -3.65 -4.13 -1.86
CA LEU A 219 -2.55 -4.98 -1.39
C LEU A 219 -2.95 -5.83 -0.17
N ALA A 220 -3.73 -5.26 0.76
CA ALA A 220 -4.23 -5.97 1.93
C ALA A 220 -5.15 -7.15 1.58
N PHE A 221 -6.00 -7.00 0.56
CA PHE A 221 -6.84 -8.08 0.05
C PHE A 221 -6.11 -9.04 -0.89
N ALA A 222 -5.02 -8.60 -1.52
CA ALA A 222 -4.26 -9.45 -2.42
C ALA A 222 -3.69 -10.68 -1.68
N VAL A 223 -3.17 -10.51 -0.46
CA VAL A 223 -2.62 -11.63 0.36
C VAL A 223 -3.65 -12.74 0.63
N PRO A 224 -4.85 -12.49 1.21
CA PRO A 224 -5.83 -13.53 1.45
C PRO A 224 -6.43 -14.10 0.16
N ILE A 225 -6.60 -13.28 -0.90
CA ILE A 225 -7.06 -13.80 -2.20
C ILE A 225 -6.03 -14.77 -2.77
N SER A 226 -4.75 -14.44 -2.71
CA SER A 226 -3.66 -15.32 -3.14
C SER A 226 -3.65 -16.61 -2.33
N ALA A 227 -3.88 -16.54 -1.01
CA ALA A 227 -3.97 -17.72 -0.18
C ALA A 227 -5.15 -18.63 -0.58
N ILE A 228 -6.33 -18.07 -0.89
CA ILE A 228 -7.49 -18.85 -1.37
C ILE A 228 -7.18 -19.52 -2.70
N VAL A 229 -6.53 -18.80 -3.62
CA VAL A 229 -6.08 -19.35 -4.91
C VAL A 229 -5.08 -20.48 -4.68
N ASP A 230 -4.14 -20.32 -3.76
CA ASP A 230 -3.13 -21.33 -3.45
C ASP A 230 -3.75 -22.58 -2.79
N VAL A 231 -4.78 -22.43 -1.94
CA VAL A 231 -5.56 -23.56 -1.41
C VAL A 231 -6.28 -24.30 -2.54
N TYR A 232 -6.92 -23.58 -3.46
CA TYR A 232 -7.76 -24.18 -4.49
C TYR A 232 -6.95 -24.84 -5.61
N ILE A 233 -5.83 -24.23 -6.01
CA ILE A 233 -4.99 -24.69 -7.13
C ILE A 233 -3.92 -25.67 -6.65
N TYR A 234 -3.25 -25.39 -5.53
CA TYR A 234 -2.09 -26.18 -5.06
C TYR A 234 -2.42 -27.12 -3.90
N ALA A 235 -3.69 -27.16 -3.44
CA ALA A 235 -4.18 -28.04 -2.36
C ALA A 235 -3.36 -27.93 -1.05
N VAL A 236 -2.81 -26.74 -0.78
CA VAL A 236 -2.01 -26.49 0.42
C VAL A 236 -2.93 -26.46 1.65
N VAL A 237 -2.62 -27.27 2.66
CA VAL A 237 -3.36 -27.27 3.93
C VAL A 237 -2.77 -26.19 4.85
N PHE A 238 -3.49 -25.08 5.00
CA PHE A 238 -3.11 -24.00 5.92
C PHE A 238 -3.56 -24.36 7.33
N GLU A 239 -2.74 -25.07 8.10
CA GLU A 239 -3.04 -25.34 9.51
C GLU A 239 -2.42 -24.29 10.46
N GLY A 240 -3.23 -23.85 11.43
CA GLY A 240 -2.82 -23.13 12.64
C GLY A 240 -2.02 -21.85 12.42
N MET A 241 -0.70 -21.94 12.58
CA MET A 241 0.21 -20.78 12.61
C MET A 241 0.26 -20.01 11.29
N LYS A 242 0.09 -20.68 10.13
CA LYS A 242 0.02 -20.01 8.82
C LYS A 242 -1.20 -19.09 8.71
N LEU A 243 -2.35 -19.58 9.18
CA LEU A 243 -3.59 -18.81 9.25
C LEU A 243 -3.50 -17.66 10.25
N ALA A 244 -2.84 -17.88 11.40
CA ALA A 244 -2.56 -16.81 12.35
C ALA A 244 -1.68 -15.70 11.75
N GLY A 245 -0.68 -16.05 10.93
CA GLY A 245 0.14 -15.10 10.17
C GLY A 245 -0.68 -14.25 9.21
N ILE A 246 -1.53 -14.87 8.38
CA ILE A 246 -2.41 -14.15 7.45
C ILE A 246 -3.39 -13.23 8.20
N LEU A 247 -3.96 -13.70 9.32
CA LEU A 247 -4.86 -12.88 10.15
C LEU A 247 -4.13 -11.69 10.77
N LEU A 248 -2.89 -11.88 11.26
CA LEU A 248 -2.03 -10.81 11.77
C LEU A 248 -1.73 -9.76 10.70
N ILE A 249 -1.41 -10.20 9.48
CA ILE A 249 -1.21 -9.32 8.32
C ILE A 249 -2.48 -8.51 8.05
N LEU A 250 -3.65 -9.16 8.00
CA LEU A 250 -4.93 -8.49 7.74
C LEU A 250 -5.27 -7.45 8.82
N ILE A 251 -5.10 -7.79 10.10
CA ILE A 251 -5.32 -6.86 11.21
C ILE A 251 -4.32 -5.69 11.15
N GLY A 252 -3.05 -5.98 10.83
CA GLY A 252 -2.01 -4.98 10.63
C GLY A 252 -2.38 -4.00 9.53
N PHE A 253 -2.77 -4.49 8.36
CA PHE A 253 -3.23 -3.65 7.26
C PHE A 253 -4.46 -2.82 7.61
N MET A 254 -5.47 -3.42 8.25
CA MET A 254 -6.65 -2.69 8.70
C MET A 254 -6.28 -1.54 9.64
N LEU A 255 -5.30 -1.74 10.53
CA LEU A 255 -4.83 -0.69 11.43
C LEU A 255 -4.01 0.38 10.70
N VAL A 256 -3.27 0.03 9.64
CA VAL A 256 -2.59 1.00 8.75
C VAL A 256 -3.59 1.84 7.96
N LEU A 257 -4.73 1.24 7.55
CA LEU A 257 -5.80 1.87 6.78
C LEU A 257 -6.68 2.82 7.61
N LEU A 258 -6.65 2.71 8.95
CA LEU A 258 -7.46 3.57 9.81
C LEU A 258 -7.00 5.04 9.72
N PRO A 259 -7.94 6.00 9.58
CA PRO A 259 -7.61 7.42 9.52
C PRO A 259 -7.03 7.92 10.85
N GLU A 260 -6.19 8.95 10.77
CA GLU A 260 -5.37 9.49 11.87
C GLU A 260 -6.18 9.94 13.09
N ASP A 261 -7.43 10.38 12.86
CA ASP A 261 -8.33 10.92 13.90
C ASP A 261 -9.19 9.84 14.60
N TRP A 262 -9.09 8.57 14.21
CA TRP A 262 -9.89 7.51 14.83
C TRP A 262 -9.68 7.34 16.35
N PRO A 263 -8.49 7.55 16.95
CA PRO A 263 -8.33 7.49 18.41
C PRO A 263 -9.22 8.49 19.14
N ASP A 264 -9.43 9.68 18.59
CA ASP A 264 -10.32 10.69 19.17
C ASP A 264 -11.78 10.27 19.02
N TYR A 265 -12.17 9.69 17.89
CA TYR A 265 -13.49 9.07 17.73
C TYR A 265 -13.69 7.88 18.68
N LEU A 266 -12.66 7.05 18.89
CA LEU A 266 -12.73 5.88 19.77
C LEU A 266 -12.80 6.30 21.23
N THR A 267 -12.03 7.32 21.65
CA THR A 267 -12.12 7.88 23.00
C THR A 267 -13.46 8.59 23.21
N LEU A 268 -14.02 9.24 22.21
CA LEU A 268 -15.39 9.79 22.24
C LEU A 268 -16.43 8.69 22.34
N LEU A 269 -16.32 7.59 21.58
CA LEU A 269 -17.20 6.43 21.66
C LEU A 269 -17.07 5.69 23.00
N LEU A 270 -15.86 5.54 23.53
CA LEU A 270 -15.59 4.95 24.83
C LEU A 270 -16.10 5.84 25.97
N ARG A 271 -15.94 7.17 25.87
CA ARG A 271 -16.53 8.16 26.78
C ARG A 271 -18.05 8.15 26.69
N TYR A 272 -18.63 8.06 25.50
CA TYR A 272 -20.07 7.93 25.29
C TYR A 272 -20.59 6.63 25.92
N ARG A 273 -19.91 5.50 25.68
CA ARG A 273 -20.25 4.19 26.26
C ARG A 273 -20.10 4.18 27.78
N ARG A 274 -19.04 4.77 28.36
CA ARG A 274 -18.86 4.93 29.82
C ARG A 274 -19.94 5.83 30.42
N THR A 275 -20.26 6.95 29.79
CA THR A 275 -21.33 7.87 30.24
C THR A 275 -22.70 7.19 30.17
N ASN A 276 -22.97 6.42 29.12
CA ASN A 276 -24.21 5.66 28.97
C ASN A 276 -24.28 4.48 29.96
N ARG A 277 -23.15 3.85 30.29
CA ARG A 277 -23.04 2.84 31.36
C ARG A 277 -23.32 3.47 32.73
N ARG A 278 -22.76 4.65 33.05
CA ARG A 278 -23.04 5.42 34.28
C ARG A 278 -24.52 5.81 34.38
N LYS A 279 -25.15 6.27 33.29
CA LYS A 279 -26.59 6.58 33.25
C LYS A 279 -27.46 5.33 33.47
N LYS A 280 -27.04 4.15 32.99
CA LYS A 280 -27.73 2.87 33.26
C LYS A 280 -27.52 2.36 34.69
N THR A 281 -26.37 2.63 35.33
CA THR A 281 -26.14 2.26 36.74
C THR A 281 -26.87 3.19 37.71
N ALA A 282 -26.98 4.48 37.39
CA ALA A 282 -27.77 5.45 38.15
C ALA A 282 -29.30 5.23 38.05
N LYS A 283 -29.77 4.42 37.09
CA LYS A 283 -31.19 4.07 36.90
C LYS A 283 -31.60 2.73 37.54
N LYS A 284 -30.70 2.00 38.23
CA LYS A 284 -31.11 0.87 39.08
C LYS A 284 -31.53 1.44 40.45
N PRO A 285 -32.82 1.41 40.84
CA PRO A 285 -33.24 1.86 42.15
C PRO A 285 -32.76 0.86 43.22
N GLN A 286 -32.30 1.38 44.35
CA GLN A 286 -32.25 0.64 45.62
C GLN A 286 -33.69 0.39 46.07
N ASP A 287 -34.30 -0.70 45.61
CA ASP A 287 -35.48 -1.27 46.25
C ASP A 287 -35.01 -2.37 47.21
N GLY A 288 -35.13 -2.11 48.50
CA GLY A 288 -34.81 -3.09 49.53
C GLY A 288 -34.63 -2.54 50.95
N THR A 289 -35.52 -1.67 51.45
CA THR A 289 -35.79 -1.67 52.90
C THR A 289 -37.24 -1.28 53.19
N THR A 290 -38.05 -2.31 53.39
CA THR A 290 -39.37 -2.29 54.02
C THR A 290 -39.27 -1.92 55.49
N GLY A 291 -40.17 -1.04 55.95
CA GLY A 291 -40.57 -0.98 57.36
C GLY A 291 -40.82 0.44 57.89
N GLY A 292 -42.08 0.83 58.05
CA GLY A 292 -42.43 2.04 58.83
C GLY A 292 -43.73 2.74 58.43
N HIS A 293 -44.83 2.04 58.61
CA HIS A 293 -46.23 2.51 58.59
C HIS A 293 -46.50 3.91 59.19
N ARG A 294 -47.41 4.65 58.50
CA ARG A 294 -48.54 5.48 59.02
C ARG A 294 -48.19 6.64 59.99
N SER A 295 -48.87 7.79 60.04
CA SER A 295 -50.00 8.40 59.35
C SER A 295 -50.23 9.78 60.02
N ARG A 296 -50.60 10.78 59.21
CA ARG A 296 -51.43 11.97 59.50
C ARG A 296 -51.71 12.36 60.96
N LEU A 297 -51.44 13.64 61.30
CA LEU A 297 -52.44 14.66 61.71
C LEU A 297 -51.73 15.96 62.14
N ARG A 298 -51.64 16.93 61.22
CA ARG A 298 -51.36 18.35 61.52
C ARG A 298 -52.72 19.05 61.52
N THR A 299 -53.10 19.63 62.65
CA THR A 299 -54.33 20.40 62.86
C THR A 299 -54.40 21.61 61.91
N PRO A 300 -55.58 21.92 61.32
CA PRO A 300 -55.74 23.11 60.49
C PRO A 300 -56.11 24.32 61.36
N SER A 301 -55.35 25.41 61.20
CA SER A 301 -55.71 26.78 61.56
C SER A 301 -55.84 27.13 63.05
N GLY A 302 -54.88 27.91 63.53
CA GLY A 302 -55.10 28.78 64.68
C GLY A 302 -55.64 30.14 64.23
N ARG A 303 -56.97 30.34 64.25
CA ARG A 303 -57.61 31.51 64.89
C ARG A 303 -59.13 31.40 64.93
N ILE A 304 -59.65 31.98 66.00
CA ILE A 304 -61.01 32.01 66.55
C ILE A 304 -61.98 32.83 65.66
N LYS A 305 -63.08 32.22 65.24
CA LYS A 305 -64.48 32.64 65.51
C LYS A 305 -65.43 31.55 65.06
#